data_AF-A0A2G2MGA2-F1
#
_entry.id   AF-A0A2G2MGA2-F1
#
_cell.length_a   1.000
_cell.length_b   1.000
_cell.length_c   1.000
_cell.angle_alpha   90.00
_cell.angle_beta   90.00
_cell.angle_gamma   90.00
#
_symmetry.space_group_name_H-M   'P 1'
#
loop_
_entity.id
_entity.type
_entity.pdbx_description
1 polymer ?
#
loop_
_entity_poly.entity_id
_entity_poly.type
_entity_poly.pdbx_seq_one_letter_code
_entity_poly.pdbx_strand_id
1 'polypeptide(L)'
;MDTQELIEEIQSAFKDVILKDGIGINEADRMELQQRDVLIQKGRNLDRMWWNSWTDIEDKYMASYSSVMDYMDAAGVKWVMPAYMIYIIKHYKEGSFSVDSTIYTLEAGALGSDKLDLYTLEQKRAIAKFLQFMVAVGEEWVDVESAQNALDTIWGDCL
;
A
#
# COMPACT_ATOMS: atom_id res chain seq x y z
N MET A 1 5.52 6.52 -19.21
CA MET A 1 4.14 6.34 -18.76
C MET A 1 3.70 7.64 -18.13
N ASP A 2 2.50 8.11 -18.45
CA ASP A 2 1.94 9.30 -17.81
C ASP A 2 1.50 8.95 -16.37
N THR A 3 1.65 9.89 -15.43
CA THR A 3 1.26 9.67 -14.03
C THR A 3 -0.23 9.38 -13.88
N GLN A 4 -1.07 10.04 -14.68
CA GLN A 4 -2.51 9.82 -14.68
C GLN A 4 -2.87 8.42 -15.22
N GLU A 5 -2.22 7.98 -16.29
CA GLU A 5 -2.38 6.64 -16.85
C GLU A 5 -2.05 5.55 -15.81
N LEU A 6 -0.94 5.70 -15.07
CA LEU A 6 -0.58 4.76 -14.00
C LEU A 6 -1.62 4.73 -12.87
N ILE A 7 -2.12 5.89 -12.45
CA ILE A 7 -3.17 5.98 -11.42
C ILE A 7 -4.44 5.24 -11.87
N GLU A 8 -4.86 5.44 -13.12
CA GLU A 8 -6.04 4.78 -13.69
C GLU A 8 -5.86 3.26 -13.79
N GLU A 9 -4.66 2.79 -14.15
CA GLU A 9 -4.32 1.37 -14.14
C GLU A 9 -4.39 0.76 -12.73
N ILE A 10 -3.82 1.44 -11.73
CA ILE A 10 -3.89 0.99 -10.33
C ILE A 10 -5.36 0.94 -9.87
N GLN A 11 -6.14 1.98 -10.14
CA GLN A 11 -7.56 2.00 -9.80
C GLN A 11 -8.31 0.83 -10.44
N SER A 12 -8.07 0.56 -11.71
CA SER A 12 -8.71 -0.53 -12.44
C SER A 12 -8.33 -1.92 -11.87
N ALA A 13 -7.05 -2.15 -11.59
CA ALA A 13 -6.54 -3.43 -11.08
C ALA A 13 -7.02 -3.75 -9.65
N PHE A 14 -7.31 -2.72 -8.85
CA PHE A 14 -7.72 -2.87 -7.45
C PHE A 14 -9.18 -2.52 -7.18
N LYS A 15 -10.00 -2.23 -8.21
CA LYS A 15 -11.38 -1.74 -8.06
C LYS A 15 -12.30 -2.60 -7.19
N ASP A 16 -12.10 -3.92 -7.19
CA ASP A 16 -12.96 -4.88 -6.49
C ASP A 16 -12.38 -5.30 -5.12
N VAL A 17 -11.27 -4.68 -4.68
CA VAL A 17 -10.65 -4.99 -3.40
C VAL A 17 -11.37 -4.26 -2.27
N ILE A 18 -11.85 -5.04 -1.30
CA ILE A 18 -12.54 -4.57 -0.09
C ILE A 18 -11.84 -5.10 1.15
N LEU A 19 -11.91 -4.38 2.26
CA LEU A 19 -11.25 -4.79 3.52
C LEU A 19 -11.95 -6.01 4.15
N LYS A 20 -13.28 -6.00 4.11
CA LYS A 20 -14.15 -7.00 4.75
C LYS A 20 -13.80 -7.19 6.24
N ASP A 21 -13.10 -8.29 6.57
CA ASP A 21 -12.74 -8.67 7.93
C ASP A 21 -11.27 -8.39 8.27
N GLY A 22 -10.49 -7.89 7.30
CA GLY A 22 -9.06 -7.60 7.48
C GLY A 22 -8.79 -6.45 8.44
N ILE A 23 -7.53 -6.30 8.81
CA ILE A 23 -7.06 -5.25 9.72
C ILE A 23 -6.90 -3.95 8.93
N GLY A 24 -7.68 -2.93 9.28
CA GLY A 24 -7.64 -1.61 8.62
C GLY A 24 -6.64 -0.64 9.24
N ILE A 25 -6.54 0.57 8.68
CA ILE A 25 -5.56 1.59 9.11
C ILE A 25 -5.73 1.93 10.60
N ASN A 26 -6.96 2.20 11.04
CA ASN A 26 -7.21 2.63 12.42
C ASN A 26 -7.09 1.49 13.42
N GLU A 27 -7.39 0.25 13.02
CA GLU A 27 -7.14 -0.94 13.84
C GLU A 27 -5.62 -1.15 14.02
N ALA A 28 -4.87 -1.13 12.93
CA ALA A 28 -3.41 -1.31 12.91
C ALA A 28 -2.66 -0.23 13.70
N ASP A 29 -2.96 1.05 13.52
CA ASP A 29 -2.36 2.16 14.30
C ASP A 29 -2.50 1.95 15.81
N ARG A 30 -3.65 1.43 16.26
CA ARG A 30 -3.88 1.18 17.69
C ARG A 30 -3.14 -0.04 18.21
N MET A 31 -2.93 -1.05 17.35
CA MET A 31 -2.10 -2.21 17.66
C MET A 31 -0.64 -1.79 17.80
N GLU A 32 -0.14 -0.96 16.87
CA GLU A 32 1.19 -0.37 16.92
C GLU A 32 1.43 0.39 18.23
N LEU A 33 0.47 1.24 18.61
CA LEU A 33 0.51 2.00 19.87
C LEU A 33 0.28 1.14 21.13
N GLN A 34 0.19 -0.19 20.99
CA GLN A 34 -0.06 -1.17 22.06
C GLN A 34 -1.25 -0.78 22.95
N GLN A 35 -2.31 -0.25 22.31
CA GLN A 35 -3.51 0.14 23.03
C GLN A 35 -4.28 -1.08 23.52
N ARG A 36 -5.18 -0.85 24.48
CA ARG A 36 -6.07 -1.91 25.01
C ARG A 36 -7.03 -2.40 23.93
N ASP A 37 -7.47 -3.65 24.02
CA ASP A 37 -8.41 -4.29 23.08
C ASP A 37 -9.66 -3.46 22.76
N VAL A 38 -10.23 -2.78 23.77
CA VAL A 38 -11.41 -1.91 23.58
C VAL A 38 -11.13 -0.74 22.61
N LEU A 39 -9.90 -0.22 22.61
CA LEU A 39 -9.48 0.83 21.69
C LEU A 39 -9.16 0.24 20.32
N ILE A 40 -8.47 -0.89 20.24
CA ILE A 40 -8.23 -1.60 18.97
C ILE A 40 -9.56 -1.87 18.26
N GLN A 41 -10.55 -2.39 18.99
CA GLN A 41 -11.91 -2.62 18.49
C GLN A 41 -12.62 -1.33 18.04
N LYS A 42 -12.33 -0.19 18.69
CA LYS A 42 -12.80 1.13 18.24
C LYS A 42 -12.14 1.53 16.92
N GLY A 43 -10.86 1.23 16.72
CA GLY A 43 -10.15 1.40 15.45
C GLY A 43 -10.83 0.65 14.32
N ARG A 44 -11.07 -0.65 14.50
CA ARG A 44 -11.82 -1.49 13.55
C ARG A 44 -13.19 -0.90 13.17
N ASN A 45 -13.89 -0.29 14.13
CA ASN A 45 -15.18 0.35 13.87
C ASN A 45 -15.06 1.64 13.06
N LEU A 46 -13.96 2.38 13.20
CA LEU A 46 -13.67 3.54 12.35
C LEU A 46 -13.39 3.10 10.91
N ASP A 47 -12.62 2.02 10.72
CA ASP A 47 -12.28 1.52 9.37
C ASP A 47 -13.52 1.12 8.54
N ARG A 48 -14.67 0.84 9.18
CA ARG A 48 -15.94 0.51 8.50
C ARG A 48 -16.38 1.56 7.48
N MET A 49 -15.95 2.82 7.63
CA MET A 49 -16.26 3.88 6.66
C MET A 49 -15.58 3.67 5.29
N TRP A 50 -14.51 2.86 5.23
CA TRP A 50 -13.73 2.63 4.01
C TRP A 50 -13.74 1.16 3.55
N TRP A 51 -14.47 0.28 4.25
CA TRP A 51 -14.45 -1.17 3.98
C TRP A 51 -14.76 -1.53 2.54
N ASN A 52 -15.71 -0.81 1.93
CA ASN A 52 -16.19 -1.12 0.58
C ASN A 52 -15.42 -0.39 -0.51
N SER A 53 -14.58 0.59 -0.16
CA SER A 53 -13.80 1.34 -1.14
C SER A 53 -12.58 1.99 -0.49
N TRP A 54 -11.40 1.54 -0.90
CA TRP A 54 -10.14 2.18 -0.52
C TRP A 54 -9.95 3.56 -1.18
N THR A 55 -10.72 3.90 -2.22
CA THR A 55 -10.63 5.21 -2.89
C THR A 55 -11.18 6.36 -2.04
N ASP A 56 -11.96 6.06 -1.01
CA ASP A 56 -12.58 7.05 -0.13
C ASP A 56 -11.64 7.49 1.01
N ILE A 57 -10.45 6.89 1.10
CA ILE A 57 -9.44 7.23 2.09
C ILE A 57 -8.72 8.51 1.61
N GLU A 58 -8.78 9.56 2.41
CA GLU A 58 -8.12 10.83 2.10
C GLU A 58 -6.59 10.74 2.21
N ASP A 59 -5.86 11.42 1.32
CA ASP A 59 -4.38 11.44 1.23
C ASP A 59 -3.68 11.72 2.59
N LYS A 60 -4.31 12.54 3.47
CA LYS A 60 -3.78 12.84 4.82
C LYS A 60 -3.55 11.61 5.69
N TYR A 61 -4.33 10.54 5.49
CA TYR A 61 -4.19 9.30 6.25
C TYR A 61 -2.95 8.55 5.80
N MET A 62 -2.72 8.44 4.49
CA MET A 62 -1.51 7.84 3.94
C MET A 62 -0.27 8.62 4.38
N ALA A 63 -0.34 9.95 4.44
CA ALA A 63 0.76 10.77 4.96
C ALA A 63 1.08 10.52 6.45
N SER A 64 0.08 10.15 7.25
CA SER A 64 0.20 10.08 8.72
C SER A 64 0.50 8.68 9.25
N TYR A 65 0.26 7.63 8.46
CA TYR A 65 0.22 6.24 8.91
C TYR A 65 1.25 5.35 8.20
N SER A 66 2.50 5.78 8.07
CA SER A 66 3.53 5.06 7.29
C SER A 66 3.83 3.63 7.77
N SER A 67 3.66 3.31 9.05
CA SER A 67 4.04 2.03 9.65
C SER A 67 2.90 1.02 9.79
N VAL A 68 1.66 1.39 9.51
CA VAL A 68 0.49 0.55 9.85
C VAL A 68 0.47 -0.78 9.10
N MET A 69 1.10 -0.87 7.92
CA MET A 69 1.12 -2.10 7.11
C MET A 69 1.83 -3.26 7.82
N ASP A 70 2.75 -2.99 8.74
CA ASP A 70 3.42 -4.04 9.56
C ASP A 70 2.47 -4.76 10.53
N TYR A 71 1.34 -4.11 10.85
CA TYR A 71 0.33 -4.62 11.79
C TYR A 71 -0.92 -5.13 11.08
N MET A 72 -0.96 -5.06 9.74
CA MET A 72 -2.06 -5.54 8.94
C MET A 72 -1.93 -7.02 8.60
N ASP A 73 -3.07 -7.67 8.38
CA ASP A 73 -3.12 -8.98 7.74
C ASP A 73 -3.05 -8.84 6.21
N ALA A 74 -2.97 -9.98 5.52
CA ALA A 74 -2.97 -10.06 4.06
C ALA A 74 -4.08 -9.23 3.40
N ALA A 75 -5.30 -9.33 3.95
CA ALA A 75 -6.46 -8.61 3.44
C ALA A 75 -6.32 -7.09 3.62
N GLY A 76 -5.85 -6.65 4.80
CA GLY A 76 -5.58 -5.25 5.10
C GLY A 76 -4.54 -4.63 4.18
N VAL A 77 -3.38 -5.28 4.03
CA VAL A 77 -2.30 -4.82 3.14
C VAL A 77 -2.80 -4.71 1.71
N LYS A 78 -3.43 -5.77 1.19
CA LYS A 78 -3.97 -5.78 -0.18
C LYS A 78 -4.96 -4.65 -0.42
N TRP A 79 -5.82 -4.37 0.58
CA TRP A 79 -6.84 -3.35 0.50
C TRP A 79 -6.27 -1.93 0.48
N VAL A 80 -5.25 -1.64 1.30
CA VAL A 80 -4.73 -0.27 1.43
C VAL A 80 -3.60 0.06 0.44
N MET A 81 -2.86 -0.94 -0.03
CA MET A 81 -1.74 -0.79 -0.97
C MET A 81 -2.03 0.15 -2.17
N PRO A 82 -3.16 0.04 -2.90
CA PRO A 82 -3.45 0.95 -4.01
C PRO A 82 -3.60 2.42 -3.60
N ALA A 83 -4.14 2.69 -2.40
CA ALA A 83 -4.25 4.05 -1.88
C ALA A 83 -2.86 4.65 -1.59
N TYR A 84 -1.95 3.87 -1.00
CA TYR A 84 -0.56 4.28 -0.78
C TYR A 84 0.18 4.53 -2.09
N MET A 85 0.09 3.62 -3.07
CA MET A 85 0.73 3.81 -4.38
C MET A 85 0.27 5.11 -5.05
N ILE A 86 -1.05 5.38 -5.06
CA ILE A 86 -1.60 6.61 -5.66
C ILE A 86 -1.18 7.86 -4.88
N TYR A 87 -1.22 7.82 -3.55
CA TYR A 87 -0.72 8.90 -2.71
C TYR A 87 0.75 9.22 -3.05
N ILE A 88 1.61 8.21 -3.14
CA ILE A 88 3.03 8.38 -3.45
C ILE A 88 3.22 8.97 -4.85
N ILE A 89 2.50 8.50 -5.87
CA ILE A 89 2.59 9.06 -7.23
C ILE A 89 2.31 10.58 -7.23
N LYS A 90 1.34 11.02 -6.41
CA LYS A 90 0.97 12.43 -6.29
C LYS A 90 1.96 13.25 -5.44
N HIS A 91 2.56 12.64 -4.42
CA HIS A 91 3.22 13.37 -3.33
C HIS A 91 4.69 12.97 -3.07
N TYR A 92 5.32 12.13 -3.89
CA TYR A 92 6.71 11.67 -3.65
C TYR A 92 7.73 12.81 -3.45
N LYS A 93 7.48 14.00 -4.01
CA LYS A 93 8.34 15.19 -3.85
C LYS A 93 8.20 15.90 -2.50
N GLU A 94 7.18 15.57 -1.72
CA GLU A 94 6.88 16.23 -0.45
C GLU A 94 7.61 15.59 0.74
N GLY A 95 8.22 14.42 0.56
CA GLY A 95 9.05 13.76 1.56
C GLY A 95 8.25 13.16 2.72
N SER A 96 7.52 12.08 2.45
CA SER A 96 6.78 11.32 3.47
C SER A 96 7.42 9.96 3.73
N PHE A 97 7.49 9.53 5.00
CA PHE A 97 7.92 8.17 5.37
C PHE A 97 7.07 7.07 4.74
N SER A 98 5.86 7.41 4.29
CA SER A 98 4.96 6.50 3.59
C SER A 98 5.51 6.05 2.24
N VAL A 99 6.40 6.83 1.63
CA VAL A 99 7.09 6.47 0.37
C VAL A 99 7.94 5.23 0.60
N ASP A 100 8.92 5.32 1.50
CA ASP A 100 9.89 4.25 1.74
C ASP A 100 9.23 3.02 2.35
N SER A 101 8.36 3.20 3.34
CA SER A 101 7.63 2.07 3.97
C SER A 101 6.78 1.27 2.98
N THR A 102 6.17 1.93 1.99
CA THR A 102 5.43 1.23 0.93
C THR A 102 6.38 0.45 0.03
N ILE A 103 7.52 1.02 -0.34
CA ILE A 103 8.54 0.34 -1.14
C ILE A 103 9.09 -0.88 -0.39
N TYR A 104 9.42 -0.76 0.90
CA TYR A 104 9.90 -1.86 1.71
C TYR A 104 8.86 -2.97 1.88
N THR A 105 7.59 -2.60 2.03
CA THR A 105 6.48 -3.59 2.06
C THR A 105 6.44 -4.39 0.76
N LEU A 106 6.61 -3.73 -0.38
CA LEU A 106 6.63 -4.37 -1.70
C LEU A 106 7.92 -5.17 -1.95
N GLU A 107 9.06 -4.74 -1.43
CA GLU A 107 10.33 -5.48 -1.46
C GLU A 107 10.26 -6.76 -0.63
N ALA A 108 9.60 -6.72 0.54
CA ALA A 108 9.36 -7.89 1.38
C ALA A 108 8.46 -8.93 0.68
N GLY A 109 7.56 -8.47 -0.19
CA GLY A 109 7.07 -9.27 -1.31
C GLY A 109 5.57 -9.39 -1.49
N ALA A 110 5.18 -10.41 -2.26
CA ALA A 110 3.80 -10.63 -2.71
C ALA A 110 2.93 -11.45 -1.74
N LEU A 111 3.51 -11.89 -0.63
CA LEU A 111 2.83 -12.70 0.37
C LEU A 111 2.44 -11.85 1.58
N GLY A 112 1.27 -12.11 2.15
CA GLY A 112 0.86 -11.49 3.42
C GLY A 112 1.58 -12.08 4.63
N SER A 113 1.31 -11.53 5.82
CA SER A 113 1.82 -12.06 7.09
C SER A 113 1.38 -13.51 7.37
N ASP A 114 0.25 -13.92 6.79
CA ASP A 114 -0.27 -15.29 6.78
C ASP A 114 0.31 -16.19 5.66
N LYS A 115 1.23 -15.66 4.85
CA LYS A 115 1.93 -16.30 3.73
C LYS A 115 1.04 -16.67 2.53
N LEU A 116 -0.11 -16.01 2.36
CA LEU A 116 -0.97 -16.18 1.19
C LEU A 116 -0.56 -15.25 0.04
N ASP A 117 -0.67 -15.73 -1.20
CA ASP A 117 -0.49 -14.89 -2.39
C ASP A 117 -1.58 -13.82 -2.43
N LEU A 118 -1.15 -12.56 -2.32
CA LEU A 118 -2.05 -11.44 -2.16
C LEU A 118 -2.68 -11.02 -3.48
N TYR A 119 -1.94 -11.08 -4.59
CA TYR A 119 -2.23 -10.26 -5.77
C TYR A 119 -2.58 -11.10 -6.99
N THR A 120 -3.57 -10.64 -7.77
CA THR A 120 -3.80 -11.18 -9.12
C THR A 120 -2.70 -10.73 -10.08
N LEU A 121 -2.64 -11.31 -11.28
CA LEU A 121 -1.65 -10.90 -12.27
C LEU A 121 -1.78 -9.41 -12.65
N GLU A 122 -3.00 -8.90 -12.77
CA GLU A 122 -3.28 -7.49 -13.07
C GLU A 122 -2.78 -6.57 -11.95
N GLN A 123 -2.97 -6.98 -10.69
CA GLN A 123 -2.49 -6.25 -9.52
C GLN A 123 -0.96 -6.27 -9.44
N LYS A 124 -0.33 -7.42 -9.69
CA LYS A 124 1.13 -7.56 -9.76
C LYS A 124 1.72 -6.66 -10.86
N ARG A 125 1.07 -6.58 -12.02
CA ARG A 125 1.46 -5.67 -13.12
C ARG A 125 1.39 -4.20 -12.72
N ALA A 126 0.30 -3.79 -12.07
CA ALA A 126 0.16 -2.42 -11.60
C ALA A 126 1.23 -2.06 -10.56
N ILE A 127 1.54 -2.98 -9.63
CA ILE A 127 2.63 -2.83 -8.66
C ILE A 127 3.99 -2.72 -9.36
N ALA A 128 4.28 -3.59 -10.33
CA ALA A 128 5.53 -3.55 -11.07
C ALA A 128 5.70 -2.22 -11.82
N LYS A 129 4.64 -1.74 -12.49
CA LYS A 129 4.65 -0.42 -13.15
C LYS A 129 4.82 0.74 -12.17
N PHE A 130 4.22 0.65 -10.98
CA PHE A 130 4.45 1.61 -9.91
C PHE A 130 5.92 1.64 -9.47
N LEU A 131 6.54 0.49 -9.24
CA LEU A 131 7.95 0.41 -8.87
C LEU A 131 8.87 0.92 -10.00
N GLN A 132 8.55 0.62 -11.27
CA GLN A 132 9.27 1.19 -12.41
C GLN A 132 9.19 2.73 -12.42
N PHE A 133 8.02 3.27 -12.08
CA PHE A 133 7.85 4.71 -11.92
C PHE A 133 8.69 5.25 -10.75
N MET A 134 8.77 4.56 -9.62
CA MET A 134 9.65 4.92 -8.49
C MET A 134 11.13 4.94 -8.88
N VAL A 135 11.61 3.92 -9.59
CA VAL A 135 12.99 3.90 -10.12
C VAL A 135 13.23 5.07 -11.09
N ALA A 136 12.25 5.39 -11.94
CA ALA A 136 12.39 6.46 -12.92
C ALA A 136 12.38 7.88 -12.32
N VAL A 137 11.74 8.11 -11.17
CA VAL A 137 11.77 9.43 -10.49
C VAL A 137 13.11 9.70 -9.79
N GLY A 138 13.85 8.66 -9.41
CA GLY A 138 15.25 8.74 -9.00
C GLY A 138 15.53 8.94 -7.50
N GLU A 139 16.80 8.77 -7.11
CA GLU A 139 17.30 8.70 -5.73
C GLU A 139 17.09 9.96 -4.88
N GLU A 140 16.76 11.10 -5.51
CA GLU A 140 16.48 12.33 -4.77
C GLU A 140 15.22 12.22 -3.90
N TRP A 141 14.27 11.38 -4.29
CA TRP A 141 12.92 11.37 -3.70
C TRP A 141 12.51 10.05 -3.07
N VAL A 142 13.15 8.95 -3.47
CA VAL A 142 12.76 7.59 -3.09
C VAL A 142 13.99 6.72 -2.90
N ASP A 143 13.86 5.66 -2.10
CA ASP A 143 14.83 4.58 -2.10
C ASP A 143 14.75 3.75 -3.40
N VAL A 144 15.52 4.16 -4.40
CA VAL A 144 15.61 3.50 -5.70
C VAL A 144 16.20 2.10 -5.60
N GLU A 145 17.14 1.86 -4.67
CA GLU A 145 17.76 0.55 -4.50
C GLU A 145 16.70 -0.47 -4.09
N SER A 146 15.91 -0.13 -3.08
CA SER A 146 14.82 -1.00 -2.61
C SER A 146 13.72 -1.18 -3.67
N ALA A 147 13.37 -0.12 -4.42
CA ALA A 147 12.41 -0.22 -5.51
C ALA A 147 12.90 -1.12 -6.66
N GLN A 148 14.19 -1.03 -7.00
CA GLN A 148 14.81 -1.85 -8.03
C GLN A 148 14.94 -3.31 -7.56
N ASN A 149 15.32 -3.55 -6.31
CA ASN A 149 15.37 -4.89 -5.72
C ASN A 149 14.01 -5.57 -5.77
N ALA A 150 12.94 -4.86 -5.39
CA ALA A 150 11.57 -5.38 -5.46
C ALA A 150 11.21 -5.80 -6.91
N LEU A 151 11.55 -4.98 -7.91
CA LEU A 151 11.36 -5.31 -9.31
C LEU A 151 12.15 -6.56 -9.72
N ASP A 152 13.44 -6.60 -9.45
CA ASP A 152 14.31 -7.66 -9.96
C ASP A 152 14.01 -9.02 -9.33
N THR A 153 13.49 -9.03 -8.09
CA THR A 153 13.30 -10.26 -7.33
C THR A 153 11.88 -10.79 -7.33
N ILE A 154 10.85 -9.93 -7.46
CA ILE A 154 9.46 -10.31 -7.22
C ILE A 154 8.52 -9.85 -8.32
N TRP A 155 8.59 -8.58 -8.73
CA TRP A 155 7.53 -7.96 -9.53
C TRP A 155 7.86 -7.87 -11.03
N GLY A 156 9.13 -7.91 -11.41
CA GLY A 156 9.61 -7.66 -12.76
C GLY A 156 9.12 -8.69 -13.78
N ASP A 157 8.96 -9.94 -13.37
CA ASP A 157 8.44 -11.03 -14.22
C ASP A 157 6.97 -10.84 -14.63
N CYS A 158 6.27 -9.89 -14.00
CA CYS A 158 4.86 -9.62 -14.29
C CYS A 158 4.65 -8.63 -15.43
N LEU A 159 5.69 -7.89 -15.83
CA LEU A 159 5.65 -6.82 -16.84
C LEU A 159 5.32 -7.31 -18.26
#